data_AF-A0A7W4I7E9-F1
#
_entry.id   AF-A0A7W4I7E9-F1
#
_cell.length_a   1.000
_cell.length_b   1.000
_cell.length_c   1.000
_cell.angle_alpha   90.00
_cell.angle_beta   90.00
_cell.angle_gamma   90.00
#
_symmetry.space_group_name_H-M   'P 1'
#
loop_
_entity.id
_entity.type
_entity.pdbx_description
1 polymer ?
#
loop_
_entity_poly.entity_id
_entity_poly.type
_entity_poly.pdbx_seq_one_letter_code
_entity_poly.pdbx_strand_id
1 'polypeptide(L)' 'LWPVAARAALRARLAATPAGAPRAAFGVRAFAETIGMREVTFPDQPFDPFFNVNTPEDLAAARRIAATQDAPRA' A
#
# COMPACT_ATOMS: atom_id res chain seq x y z
N LEU A 1 -4.49 -11.76 -1.19
CA LEU A 1 -3.91 -12.21 0.11
C LEU A 1 -2.43 -12.48 -0.08
N TRP A 2 -1.57 -12.13 0.89
CA TRP A 2 -0.14 -12.50 0.81
C TRP A 2 0.02 -14.02 0.95
N PRO A 3 0.83 -14.68 0.09
CA PRO A 3 1.04 -16.11 0.18
C PRO A 3 1.86 -16.42 1.43
N VAL A 4 1.33 -17.27 2.31
CA VAL A 4 2.04 -17.70 3.53
C VAL A 4 3.36 -18.39 3.18
N ALA A 5 3.45 -19.02 2.01
CA ALA A 5 4.68 -19.61 1.48
C ALA A 5 5.84 -18.59 1.35
N ALA A 6 5.56 -17.28 1.21
CA ALA A 6 6.60 -16.25 1.12
C ALA A 6 7.30 -15.97 2.46
N ARG A 7 6.83 -16.51 3.58
CA ARG A 7 7.40 -16.28 4.92
C ARG A 7 8.90 -16.56 4.98
N ALA A 8 9.34 -17.70 4.43
CA ALA A 8 10.75 -18.09 4.47
C ALA A 8 11.62 -17.14 3.63
N ALA A 9 11.14 -16.78 2.44
CA ALA A 9 11.82 -15.84 1.55
C ALA A 9 11.94 -14.44 2.17
N LEU A 10 10.86 -13.94 2.80
CA LEU A 10 10.87 -12.66 3.50
C LEU A 10 11.89 -12.65 4.65
N ARG A 11 11.88 -13.71 5.48
CA ARG A 11 12.83 -13.84 6.59
C ARG A 11 14.27 -13.83 6.10
N ALA A 12 14.58 -14.61 5.07
CA ALA A 12 15.92 -14.68 4.50
C ALA A 12 16.38 -13.31 3.99
N ARG A 13 15.50 -12.59 3.27
CA ARG A 13 15.80 -11.25 2.76
C ARG A 13 16.10 -10.24 3.88
N LEU A 14 15.28 -10.25 4.93
CA LEU A 14 15.47 -9.34 6.07
C LEU A 14 16.77 -9.66 6.82
N ALA A 15 17.08 -10.94 7.04
CA ALA A 15 18.31 -11.36 7.71
C ALA A 15 19.58 -11.04 6.89
N ALA A 16 19.49 -11.07 5.56
CA ALA A 16 20.59 -10.73 4.67
C ALA A 16 20.77 -9.21 4.48
N THR A 17 19.81 -8.38 4.91
CA THR A 17 19.91 -6.93 4.79
C THR A 17 20.76 -6.38 5.94
N PRO A 18 21.91 -5.73 5.67
CA PRO A 18 22.78 -5.23 6.73
C PRO A 18 22.16 -4.05 7.48
N ALA A 19 22.57 -3.87 8.73
CA ALA A 19 22.25 -2.65 9.48
C ALA A 19 22.80 -1.42 8.74
N GLY A 20 22.00 -0.36 8.67
CA GLY A 20 22.35 0.85 7.91
C GLY A 20 22.13 0.73 6.40
N ALA A 21 21.57 -0.38 5.90
CA ALA A 21 21.13 -0.46 4.52
C ALA A 21 20.15 0.68 4.17
N PRO A 22 20.19 1.21 2.94
CA PRO A 22 19.26 2.24 2.52
C PRO A 22 17.83 1.74 2.63
N ARG A 23 16.88 2.64 2.91
CA ARG A 23 15.44 2.30 3.04
C ARG A 23 14.91 1.48 1.86
N ALA A 24 15.44 1.69 0.66
CA ALA A 24 15.10 0.93 -0.55
C ALA A 24 15.31 -0.59 -0.40
N ALA A 25 16.28 -1.04 0.41
CA ALA A 25 16.53 -2.47 0.66
C ALA A 25 15.32 -3.17 1.32
N PHE A 26 14.54 -2.42 2.09
CA PHE A 26 13.32 -2.87 2.79
C PHE A 26 12.03 -2.61 1.98
N GLY A 27 12.14 -2.24 0.70
CA GLY A 27 11.00 -1.93 -0.14
C GLY A 27 10.06 -3.13 -0.33
N VAL A 28 8.80 -2.98 0.08
CA VAL A 28 7.77 -4.03 -0.06
C VAL A 28 7.53 -4.40 -1.53
N ARG A 29 7.48 -3.42 -2.43
CA ARG A 29 7.33 -3.65 -3.88
C ARG A 29 8.47 -4.50 -4.44
N ALA A 30 9.71 -4.15 -4.10
CA ALA A 30 10.90 -4.88 -4.55
C ALA A 30 10.95 -6.32 -3.99
N PHE A 31 10.26 -6.61 -2.87
CA PHE A 31 10.07 -7.98 -2.41
C PHE A 31 8.91 -8.68 -3.14
N ALA A 32 7.79 -7.99 -3.34
CA ALA A 32 6.61 -8.52 -4.02
C ALA A 32 6.95 -9.02 -5.44
N GLU A 33 7.81 -8.31 -6.17
CA GLU A 33 8.33 -8.70 -7.48
C GLU A 33 9.09 -10.05 -7.44
N THR A 34 9.83 -10.33 -6.37
CA THR A 34 10.59 -11.60 -6.21
C THR A 34 9.73 -12.82 -5.95
N ILE A 35 8.48 -12.63 -5.50
CA ILE A 35 7.54 -13.72 -5.20
C ILE A 35 6.41 -13.81 -6.23
N GLY A 36 6.56 -13.15 -7.38
CA GLY A 36 5.62 -13.26 -8.51
C GLY A 36 4.28 -12.54 -8.29
N MET A 37 4.22 -11.54 -7.41
CA MET A 37 3.06 -10.66 -7.31
C MET A 37 2.87 -9.89 -8.63
N ARG A 38 1.61 -9.56 -8.94
CA ARG A 38 1.25 -8.84 -10.15
C ARG A 38 0.46 -7.59 -9.80
N GLU A 39 0.60 -6.59 -10.65
CA GLU A 39 -0.20 -5.38 -10.56
C GLU A 39 -1.65 -5.67 -10.98
N VAL A 40 -2.59 -5.07 -10.25
CA VAL A 40 -4.03 -5.13 -10.54
C VAL A 40 -4.54 -3.71 -10.52
N THR A 41 -5.16 -3.28 -11.61
CA THR A 41 -5.73 -1.94 -11.73
C THR A 41 -7.05 -1.86 -11.01
N PHE A 42 -7.22 -0.82 -10.20
CA PHE A 42 -8.49 -0.47 -9.56
C PHE A 42 -8.98 0.86 -10.13
N PRO A 43 -10.28 1.02 -10.43
CA PRO A 43 -10.84 2.31 -10.84
C PRO A 43 -10.68 3.36 -9.72
N ASP A 44 -10.31 4.58 -10.09
CA ASP A 44 -10.02 5.70 -9.17
C ASP A 44 -11.08 6.82 -9.24
N GLN A 45 -12.20 6.56 -9.88
CA GLN A 45 -13.32 7.49 -10.01
C GLN A 45 -14.54 6.98 -9.23
N PRO A 46 -15.32 7.87 -8.57
CA PRO A 46 -15.17 9.34 -8.56
C PRO A 46 -14.06 9.86 -7.61
N PHE A 47 -13.39 8.98 -6.87
CA PHE A 47 -12.21 9.26 -6.06
C PHE A 47 -11.40 7.98 -5.85
N ASP A 48 -10.13 8.12 -5.51
CA ASP A 48 -9.23 6.99 -5.27
C ASP A 48 -9.66 6.18 -4.02
N PRO A 49 -10.05 4.90 -4.16
CA PRO A 49 -10.46 4.06 -3.03
C PRO A 49 -9.30 3.72 -2.08
N PHE A 50 -8.05 3.95 -2.48
CA PHE A 50 -6.85 3.72 -1.68
C PHE A 50 -6.16 5.03 -1.25
N PHE A 51 -6.87 6.16 -1.28
CA PHE A 51 -6.36 7.47 -0.87
C PHE A 51 -5.76 7.42 0.55
N ASN A 52 -4.47 7.74 0.68
CA ASN A 52 -3.76 7.74 1.95
C ASN A 52 -3.70 9.15 2.56
N VAL A 53 -4.00 9.25 3.85
CA VAL A 53 -3.88 10.50 4.61
C VAL A 53 -2.52 10.56 5.30
N ASN A 54 -1.61 11.39 4.80
CA ASN A 54 -0.27 11.56 5.37
C ASN A 54 -0.05 12.97 5.93
N THR A 55 -0.80 13.95 5.41
CA THR A 55 -0.72 15.37 5.78
C THR A 55 -2.05 15.89 6.33
N PRO A 56 -2.06 17.02 7.06
CA PRO A 56 -3.30 17.69 7.45
C PRO A 56 -4.19 18.06 6.26
N GLU A 57 -3.60 18.43 5.13
CA GLU A 57 -4.31 18.77 3.90
C GLU A 57 -5.02 17.54 3.29
N ASP A 58 -4.37 16.37 3.32
CA ASP A 58 -5.00 15.11 2.91
C ASP A 58 -6.22 14.80 3.78
N LEU A 59 -6.14 15.07 5.08
CA LEU A 59 -7.27 14.85 5.99
C LEU A 59 -8.46 15.75 5.64
N ALA A 60 -8.21 17.01 5.27
CA ALA A 60 -9.26 17.91 4.82
C ALA A 60 -9.90 17.42 3.49
N ALA A 61 -9.09 16.86 2.58
CA ALA A 61 -9.60 16.24 1.35
C ALA A 61 -10.43 14.98 1.63
N ALA A 62 -9.94 14.08 2.47
CA ALA A 62 -10.65 12.86 2.88
C ALA A 62 -12.00 13.16 3.52
N ARG A 63 -12.10 14.22 4.34
CA ARG A 63 -13.38 14.66 4.92
C ARG A 63 -14.39 15.10 3.86
N ARG A 64 -13.95 15.78 2.79
CA ARG A 64 -14.83 16.14 1.68
C ARG A 64 -15.32 14.90 0.93
N ILE A 65 -14.44 13.94 0.68
CA ILE A 65 -14.78 12.65 0.04
C ILE A 65 -15.79 11.88 0.90
N ALA A 66 -15.59 11.81 2.22
CA ALA A 66 -16.52 11.12 3.13
C ALA A 66 -17.90 11.79 3.17
N ALA A 67 -17.95 13.13 3.21
CA ALA A 67 -19.21 13.87 3.25
C ALA A 67 -20.08 13.66 1.99
N THR A 68 -19.49 13.37 0.82
CA THR A 68 -20.26 13.02 -0.39
C THR A 68 -20.81 11.59 -0.37
N GLN A 69 -20.25 10.71 0.47
CA GLN A 69 -20.72 9.32 0.64
C GLN A 69 -21.86 9.20 1.66
N ASP A 70 -21.91 10.09 2.66
CA ASP A 70 -22.94 10.12 3.71
C ASP A 70 -24.24 10.84 3.27
N ALA A 71 -24.26 11.43 2.07
CA ALA A 71 -25.49 11.94 1.48
C ALA A 71 -26.49 10.78 1.27
N PRO A 72 -27.79 10.96 1.56
CA PRO A 72 -28.77 9.89 1.42
C PRO A 72 -28.73 9.35 -0.01
N ARG A 73 -28.52 8.04 -0.14
CA ARG A 73 -28.66 7.35 -1.43
C ARG A 73 -30.13 7.48 -1.84
N ALA A 74 -30.39 8.26 -2.89
CA ALA A 74 -31.70 8.38 -3.52
C ALA A 74 -32.15 7.04 -4.12
#